data_AF-A0A383BTG1-F1
#
_entry.id   AF-A0A383BTG1-F1
#
_cell.length_a   1.000
_cell.length_b   1.000
_cell.length_c   1.000
_cell.angle_alpha   90.00
_cell.angle_beta   90.00
_cell.angle_gamma   90.00
#
_symmetry.space_group_name_H-M   'P 1'
#
loop_
_entity.id
_entity.type
_entity.pdbx_description
1 polymer ?
#
loop_
_entity_poly.entity_id
_entity_poly.type
_entity_poly.pdbx_seq_one_letter_code
_entity_poly.pdbx_strand_id
1 'polypeptide(L)' 'MKITDLKCTILGKNPVVRITTDEGICGWGEAESSKPYLKPHVLFYRDLILGEDPTNVER' A
#
# COMPACT_ATOMS: atom_id res chain seq x y z
N MET A 1 7.85 -14.46 2.17
CA MET A 1 7.62 -13.09 1.69
C MET A 1 7.12 -12.22 2.81
N LYS A 2 7.79 -11.09 3.09
CA LYS A 2 7.39 -10.11 4.11
C LYS A 2 7.30 -8.72 3.50
N ILE A 3 6.33 -7.94 3.95
CA ILE A 3 6.20 -6.53 3.55
C ILE A 3 7.35 -5.71 4.16
N THR A 4 8.06 -4.95 3.32
CA THR A 4 9.18 -4.09 3.72
C THR A 4 8.87 -2.60 3.66
N ASP A 5 7.91 -2.19 2.83
CA ASP A 5 7.47 -0.81 2.75
C ASP A 5 6.06 -0.69 2.15
N LEU A 6 5.36 0.34 2.56
CA LEU A 6 4.14 0.83 1.92
C LEU A 6 4.33 2.30 1.53
N LYS A 7 4.03 2.64 0.27
CA LYS A 7 3.98 4.01 -0.21
C LYS A 7 2.63 4.31 -0.83
N CYS A 8 2.20 5.57 -0.74
CA CYS A 8 1.03 6.06 -1.44
C CYS A 8 1.36 7.39 -2.12
N THR A 9 0.99 7.51 -3.40
CA THR A 9 1.09 8.75 -4.15
C THR A 9 -0.19 9.01 -4.93
N ILE A 10 -0.42 10.25 -5.35
CA ILE A 10 -1.52 10.55 -6.27
C ILE A 10 -0.94 10.48 -7.69
N LEU A 11 -1.47 9.58 -8.52
CA LEU A 11 -1.19 9.52 -9.95
C LEU A 11 -2.45 9.93 -10.71
N GLY A 12 -2.36 11.00 -11.51
CA GLY A 12 -3.53 11.62 -12.12
C GLY A 12 -4.50 12.13 -11.04
N LYS A 13 -5.68 11.53 -10.96
CA LYS A 13 -6.72 11.87 -9.97
C LYS A 13 -6.88 10.82 -8.88
N ASN A 14 -6.09 9.74 -8.88
CA ASN A 14 -6.34 8.58 -8.03
C ASN A 14 -5.13 8.29 -7.14
N PRO A 15 -5.33 7.94 -5.85
CA PRO A 15 -4.27 7.42 -5.01
C PRO A 15 -3.85 6.03 -5.49
N VAL A 16 -2.54 5.85 -5.64
CA VAL A 16 -1.92 4.58 -5.99
C VAL A 16 -1.01 4.15 -4.85
N VAL A 17 -1.24 2.94 -4.38
CA VAL A 17 -0.51 2.27 -3.31
C VAL A 17 0.53 1.35 -3.91
N ARG A 18 1.72 1.33 -3.33
CA ARG A 18 2.77 0.35 -3.62
C ARG A 18 3.19 -0.34 -2.34
N ILE A 19 3.24 -1.67 -2.39
CA ILE A 19 3.83 -2.52 -1.36
C ILE A 19 5.08 -3.17 -1.93
N THR A 20 6.18 -3.18 -1.19
CA THR A 20 7.41 -3.92 -1.55
C THR A 20 7.69 -5.02 -0.55
N THR A 21 8.41 -6.05 -0.98
CA THR A 21 8.74 -7.21 -0.13
C THR A 21 10.25 -7.42 0.00
N ASP A 22 10.63 -8.28 0.94
CA ASP A 22 12.01 -8.74 1.16
C ASP A 22 12.54 -9.63 0.03
N GLU A 23 11.66 -10.16 -0.82
CA GLU A 23 12.00 -10.95 -2.01
C GLU A 23 12.16 -10.10 -3.28
N GLY A 24 12.09 -8.77 -3.16
CA GLY A 24 12.23 -7.85 -4.30
C GLY A 24 10.98 -7.75 -5.20
N ILE A 25 9.85 -8.31 -4.76
CA ILE A 25 8.57 -8.20 -5.46
C ILE A 25 7.87 -6.90 -5.03
N CYS A 26 7.13 -6.28 -5.95
CA CYS A 26 6.24 -5.18 -5.62
C CYS A 26 4.83 -5.38 -6.18
N GLY A 27 3.84 -4.96 -5.41
CA GLY A 27 2.43 -4.94 -5.79
C GLY A 27 1.92 -3.51 -5.86
N TRP A 28 1.03 -3.24 -6.81
CA TRP A 28 0.40 -1.94 -7.02
C TRP A 28 -1.12 -2.06 -6.93
N GLY A 29 -1.76 -1.11 -6.27
CA GLY A 29 -3.21 -1.01 -6.16
C GLY A 29 -3.67 0.42 -6.34
N GLU A 30 -4.70 0.62 -7.15
CA GLU A 30 -5.36 1.91 -7.34
C GLU A 30 -6.60 1.98 -6.44
N ALA A 31 -6.76 3.10 -5.73
CA ALA A 31 -8.00 3.44 -5.05
C ALA A 31 -8.91 4.28 -5.97
N GLU A 32 -10.13 4.58 -5.49
CA GLU A 32 -11.04 5.51 -6.19
C GLU A 32 -10.46 6.94 -6.34
N SER A 33 -11.26 7.84 -6.92
CA SER A 33 -10.90 9.27 -7.05
C SER A 33 -10.42 9.88 -5.72
N SER A 34 -9.36 10.69 -5.79
CA SER A 34 -8.68 11.21 -4.60
C SER A 34 -9.60 12.06 -3.74
N LYS A 35 -9.57 11.79 -2.44
CA LYS A 35 -10.11 12.65 -1.38
C LYS A 35 -8.96 13.02 -0.44
N PRO A 36 -8.98 14.21 0.20
CA PRO A 36 -7.85 14.67 1.01
C PRO A 36 -7.41 13.69 2.12
N TYR A 37 -8.34 12.89 2.63
CA TYR A 37 -8.07 11.92 3.69
C TYR A 37 -7.50 10.58 3.19
N LEU A 38 -7.61 10.23 1.91
CA LEU A 38 -7.27 8.87 1.45
C LEU A 38 -5.79 8.57 1.59
N LYS A 39 -4.92 9.45 1.09
CA LYS A 39 -3.46 9.26 1.23
C LYS A 39 -3.00 9.15 2.69
N PRO A 40 -3.36 10.07 3.62
CA PRO A 40 -2.96 9.91 5.02
C PRO A 40 -3.58 8.68 5.68
N HIS A 41 -4.83 8.32 5.33
CA HIS A 41 -5.47 7.10 5.84
C HIS A 41 -4.75 5.82 5.40
N VAL A 42 -4.30 5.74 4.14
CA VAL A 42 -3.48 4.62 3.67
C VAL A 42 -2.13 4.59 4.40
N LEU A 43 -1.46 5.74 4.53
CA LEU A 43 -0.15 5.82 5.18
C LEU A 43 -0.20 5.51 6.68
N PHE A 44 -1.33 5.72 7.35
CA PHE A 44 -1.53 5.30 8.73
C PHE A 44 -1.31 3.80 8.95
N TYR A 45 -1.71 2.94 7.99
CA TYR A 45 -1.53 1.49 8.11
C TYR A 45 -0.11 1.01 7.84
N ARG A 46 0.78 1.86 7.32
CA ARG A 46 2.12 1.46 6.90
C ARG A 46 2.84 0.68 7.99
N ASP A 47 2.93 1.25 9.18
CA ASP A 47 3.70 0.66 10.28
C ASP A 47 2.98 -0.55 10.91
N LEU A 48 1.69 -0.75 10.63
CA LEU A 48 0.88 -1.86 11.14
C LEU A 48 1.03 -3.13 10.31
N ILE A 49 1.53 -3.04 9.07
CA ILE A 49 1.63 -4.19 8.15
C ILE A 49 3.07 -4.58 7.81
N LEU A 50 4.07 -3.82 8.28
CA LEU A 50 5.48 -4.16 8.05
C LEU A 50 5.81 -5.52 8.68
N GLY A 51 6.47 -6.39 7.92
CA GLY A 51 6.83 -7.74 8.37
C GLY A 51 5.75 -8.80 8.15
N GLU A 52 4.52 -8.40 7.83
CA GLU A 52 3.41 -9.33 7.53
C GLU A 52 3.58 -10.04 6.18
N ASP A 53 2.95 -11.20 6.03
CA ASP A 53 2.90 -11.96 4.77
C ASP A 53 1.88 -11.32 3.82
N PRO A 54 2.31 -10.75 2.66
CA PRO A 54 1.41 -10.05 1.75
C PRO A 54 0.42 -10.97 1.02
N THR A 55 0.56 -12.29 1.13
CA THR A 55 -0.36 -13.27 0.53
C THR A 55 -1.47 -13.69 1.50
N ASN A 56 -1.32 -13.40 2.79
CA ASN A 56 -2.31 -13.71 3.82
C ASN A 56 -3.38 -12.61 3.90
N VAL A 57 -4.19 -12.53 2.84
CA VAL A 57 -5.35 -11.63 2.75
C VAL A 57 -6.65 -12.43 2.89
N GLU A 58 -7.68 -11.83 3.47
CA GLU A 58 -9.02 -12.44 3.52
C GLU A 58 -9.59 -12.64 2.11
N ARG A 59 -10.43 -13.68 1.94
CA ARG A 59 -11.02 -14.08 0.66
C ARG A 59 -12.47 -13.64 0.50
#